data_AF-A0A139KFU8-F1
#
_entry.id   AF-A0A139KFU8-F1
#
_cell.length_a   1.000
_cell.length_b   1.000
_cell.length_c   1.000
_cell.angle_alpha   90.00
_cell.angle_beta   90.00
_cell.angle_gamma   90.00
#
_symmetry.space_group_name_H-M   'P 1'
#
loop_
_entity.id
_entity.type
_entity.pdbx_description
1 polymer ?
#
loop_
_entity_poly.entity_id
_entity_poly.type
_entity_poly.pdbx_seq_one_letter_code
_entity_poly.pdbx_strand_id
1 'polypeptide(L)' 'KTGGTIGGVKVNDKFQVVREDGSVIKGLYAGGEVINRPYYNRVYTSGTGLGIAYTSGRIAGTNAAAER' A
#
# COMPACT_ATOMS: atom_id res chain seq x y z
N LYS A 1 -20.26 1.44 13.86
CA LYS A 1 -19.27 0.41 13.47
C LYS A 1 -18.37 1.01 12.40
N THR A 2 -17.05 0.96 12.55
CA THR A 2 -16.08 1.39 11.52
C THR A 2 -15.64 0.17 10.69
N GLY A 3 -15.35 0.34 9.41
CA GLY A 3 -15.13 -0.76 8.44
C GLY A 3 -13.74 -0.77 7.79
N GLY A 4 -12.77 -0.08 8.41
CA GLY A 4 -11.43 0.15 7.85
C GLY A 4 -11.21 1.59 7.41
N THR A 5 -9.98 1.90 7.00
CA THR A 5 -9.55 3.23 6.55
C THR A 5 -9.29 3.27 5.05
N ILE A 6 -9.76 4.34 4.39
CA ILE A 6 -9.55 4.57 2.95
C ILE A 6 -8.20 5.25 2.69
N GLY A 7 -7.68 6.02 3.65
CA GLY A 7 -6.44 6.78 3.49
C GLY A 7 -5.20 5.90 3.49
N GLY A 8 -4.10 6.48 4.00
CA GLY A 8 -2.85 5.76 4.18
C GLY A 8 -1.64 6.48 3.59
N VAL A 9 -0.52 5.78 3.59
CA VAL A 9 0.74 6.28 3.05
C VAL A 9 0.75 6.17 1.53
N LYS A 10 1.42 7.10 0.86
CA LYS A 10 1.63 7.02 -0.58
C LYS A 10 2.76 6.05 -0.89
N VAL A 11 2.55 5.20 -1.89
CA VAL A 11 3.58 4.32 -2.44
C VAL A 11 3.72 4.49 -3.95
N ASN A 12 4.86 4.10 -4.50
CA ASN A 12 5.05 3.92 -5.94
C ASN A 12 4.62 2.50 -6.39
N ASP A 13 4.78 2.18 -7.68
CA ASP A 13 4.40 0.88 -8.24
C ASP A 13 5.23 -0.31 -7.71
N LYS A 14 6.35 -0.02 -7.03
CA LYS A 14 7.17 -1.01 -6.32
C LYS A 14 6.74 -1.20 -4.86
N PHE A 15 5.68 -0.51 -4.43
CA PHE A 15 5.23 -0.44 -3.04
C PHE A 15 6.24 0.19 -2.07
N GLN A 16 7.18 1.00 -2.58
CA GLN A 16 8.08 1.81 -1.74
C GLN A 16 7.34 3.05 -1.24
N VAL A 17 7.54 3.41 0.03
CA VAL A 17 6.90 4.60 0.62
C VAL A 17 7.49 5.88 0.03
N VAL A 18 6.59 6.80 -0.32
CA VAL A 18 6.90 8.08 -0.94
C VAL A 18 6.69 9.20 0.09
N ARG A 19 7.71 10.04 0.28
CA ARG A 19 7.66 11.25 1.11
C ARG A 19 6.72 12.30 0.52
N GLU A 20 6.40 13.32 1.30
CA GLU A 20 5.60 14.46 0.86
C GLU A 20 6.25 15.22 -0.31
N ASP A 21 7.59 15.28 -0.36
CA ASP A 21 8.36 15.88 -1.46
C ASP A 21 8.42 15.03 -2.73
N GLY A 22 7.80 13.85 -2.73
CA GLY A 22 7.79 12.90 -3.85
C GLY A 22 9.00 11.97 -3.91
N SER A 23 9.99 12.12 -3.03
CA SER A 23 11.15 11.22 -2.96
C SER A 23 10.79 9.89 -2.30
N VAL A 24 11.50 8.82 -2.67
CA VAL A 24 11.32 7.48 -2.09
C VAL A 24 12.11 7.36 -0.80
N ILE A 25 11.50 6.74 0.22
CA ILE A 25 12.20 6.30 1.44
C ILE A 25 12.86 4.95 1.16
N LYS A 26 14.19 4.94 0.99
CA LYS A 26 14.96 3.72 0.73
C LYS A 26 14.73 2.69 1.84
N GLY A 27 14.47 1.44 1.46
CA GLY A 27 14.26 0.33 2.40
C GLY A 27 12.90 0.31 3.12
N LEU A 28 11.99 1.25 2.84
CA LEU A 28 10.67 1.29 3.46
C LEU A 28 9.57 0.96 2.43
N TYR A 29 8.82 -0.09 2.71
CA TYR A 29 7.74 -0.60 1.87
C TYR A 29 6.44 -0.69 2.67
N ALA A 30 5.31 -0.59 1.97
CA ALA A 30 4.00 -0.69 2.59
C ALA A 30 3.01 -1.43 1.68
N GLY A 31 2.18 -2.29 2.28
CA GLY A 31 1.14 -3.07 1.60
C GLY A 31 -0.07 -3.28 2.50
N GLY A 32 -1.22 -3.58 1.90
CA GLY A 32 -2.49 -3.79 2.61
C GLY A 32 -3.26 -2.51 2.89
N GLU A 33 -4.00 -2.49 4.01
CA GLU A 33 -4.94 -1.40 4.32
C GLU A 33 -4.25 -0.03 4.42
N VAL A 34 -2.97 0.00 4.81
CA VAL A 34 -2.17 1.22 4.97
C VAL A 34 -1.90 1.96 3.65
N ILE A 35 -2.25 1.40 2.48
CA ILE A 35 -2.08 2.00 1.14
C ILE A 35 -3.39 2.07 0.35
N ASN A 36 -4.53 2.13 1.03
CA ASN A 36 -5.86 1.98 0.41
C ASN A 36 -6.30 3.12 -0.52
N ARG A 37 -5.72 4.32 -0.37
CA ARG A 37 -6.21 5.54 -1.02
C ARG A 37 -6.39 5.47 -2.54
N PRO A 38 -5.50 4.80 -3.30
CA PRO A 38 -5.68 4.66 -4.75
C PRO A 38 -6.81 3.71 -5.15
N TYR A 39 -7.22 2.78 -4.27
CA TYR A 39 -8.18 1.71 -4.59
C TYR A 39 -9.61 2.05 -4.16
N TYR A 40 -9.75 2.88 -3.13
CA TYR A 40 -11.05 3.30 -2.61
C TYR A 40 -11.15 4.82 -2.58
N ASN A 41 -12.27 5.36 -3.04
CA ASN A 41 -12.56 6.80 -2.95
C ASN A 41 -13.63 7.12 -1.90
N ARG A 42 -14.74 6.38 -1.92
CA ARG A 42 -15.89 6.64 -1.03
C ARG A 42 -16.49 5.40 -0.39
N VAL A 43 -16.36 4.24 -1.03
CA VAL A 43 -16.91 2.97 -0.56
C VAL A 43 -15.83 1.91 -0.61
N TYR A 44 -15.79 1.10 0.44
CA TYR A 44 -15.07 -0.17 0.46
C TYR A 44 -16.00 -1.27 -0.08
N THR A 45 -15.56 -1.99 -1.10
CA THR A 45 -16.29 -3.15 -1.61
C THR A 45 -15.86 -4.39 -0.85
N SER A 46 -16.80 -5.10 -0.21
CA SER A 46 -16.47 -6.25 0.62
C SER A 46 -15.60 -7.28 -0.11
N GLY A 47 -14.59 -7.81 0.58
CA GLY A 47 -13.63 -8.77 0.04
C GLY A 47 -12.44 -8.16 -0.72
N THR A 48 -12.57 -6.96 -1.29
CA THR A 48 -11.49 -6.37 -2.11
C THR A 48 -10.23 -6.03 -1.31
N GLY A 49 -10.35 -5.74 -0.01
CA GLY A 49 -9.21 -5.48 0.88
C GLY A 49 -8.26 -6.68 1.01
N LEU A 50 -8.79 -7.91 0.96
CA LEU A 50 -7.98 -9.13 0.99
C LEU A 50 -7.12 -9.27 -0.27
N GLY A 51 -7.69 -8.95 -1.43
CA GLY A 51 -6.98 -8.96 -2.71
C GLY A 51 -5.85 -7.93 -2.76
N ILE A 52 -6.11 -6.71 -2.25
CA ILE A 52 -5.08 -5.67 -2.11
C ILE A 52 -3.97 -6.15 -1.16
N ALA A 53 -4.33 -6.63 0.03
CA ALA A 53 -3.35 -7.07 1.02
C ALA A 53 -2.44 -8.19 0.50
N TYR A 54 -3.01 -9.21 -0.12
CA TYR A 54 -2.25 -10.34 -0.67
C TYR A 54 -1.32 -9.90 -1.81
N THR A 55 -1.85 -9.11 -2.75
CA THR A 55 -1.09 -8.69 -3.94
C THR A 55 0.02 -7.71 -3.58
N SER A 56 -0.30 -6.66 -2.82
CA SER A 56 0.67 -5.65 -2.40
C SER A 56 1.73 -6.24 -1.47
N GLY A 57 1.34 -7.10 -0.51
CA GLY A 57 2.28 -7.77 0.38
C GLY A 57 3.30 -8.62 -0.37
N ARG A 58 2.86 -9.37 -1.39
CA ARG A 58 3.77 -10.16 -2.24
C ARG A 58 4.76 -9.28 -2.99
N ILE A 59 4.28 -8.22 -3.65
CA ILE A 59 5.14 -7.33 -4.46
C ILE A 59 6.10 -6.54 -3.56
N ALA A 60 5.59 -5.96 -2.47
CA ALA A 60 6.39 -5.24 -1.49
C ALA A 60 7.49 -6.14 -0.90
N GLY A 61 7.15 -7.36 -0.48
CA GLY A 61 8.12 -8.32 0.04
C GLY A 61 9.18 -8.73 -0.99
N THR A 62 8.80 -8.99 -2.24
CA THR A 62 9.75 -9.30 -3.32
C THR A 62 10.72 -8.15 -3.56
N ASN A 63 10.23 -6.91 -3.62
CA ASN A 63 11.08 -5.75 -3.85
C ASN A 63 11.97 -5.44 -2.64
N ALA A 64 11.42 -5.53 -1.42
CA ALA A 64 12.19 -5.33 -0.19
C ALA A 64 13.34 -6.35 -0.06
N ALA A 65 13.10 -7.62 -0.40
CA ALA A 65 14.14 -8.65 -0.38
C ALA A 65 15.21 -8.48 -1.47
N ALA A 66 14.86 -7.86 -2.60
CA ALA A 66 15.79 -7.61 -3.71
C ALA A 66 16.61 -6.32 -3.54
N GLU A 67 16.15 -5.38 -2.72
CA GLU A 67 16.84 -4.12 -2.46
C GLU A 67 18.09 -4.33 -1.59
N ARG A 68 19.22 -3.75 -2.02
CA ARG A 68 20.53 -3.83 -1.35
C ARG A 68 20.91 -2.50 -0.69
#